data_AF-A0A523QJ15-F1
#
_entry.id   AF-A0A523QJ15-F1
#
_cell.length_a   1.000
_cell.length_b   1.000
_cell.length_c   1.000
_cell.angle_alpha   90.00
_cell.angle_beta   90.00
_cell.angle_gamma   90.00
#
_symmetry.space_group_name_H-M   'P 1'
#
loop_
_entity.id
_entity.type
_entity.pdbx_description
1 polymer ?
#
loop_
_entity_poly.entity_id
_entity_poly.type
_entity_poly.pdbx_seq_one_letter_code
_entity_poly.pdbx_strand_id
1 'polypeptide(L)'
;MDNMKVLFEDKNNKKRWTREVSFPILDFVSLIYWLRTQDHTVGETFSIFIIDTGPDSAEVKEVKIQVGEVEQISTYVGTFSAIRYLQASEGNGITVWISQEEGNIPVKFQLSTRLGAITAYLAKIEGRDIGQLD
;
A
#
# COMPACT_ATOMS: atom_id res chain seq x y z
N MET A 1 7.70 -17.96 2.54
CA MET A 1 8.01 -17.51 1.17
C MET A 1 9.48 -17.77 0.94
N ASP A 2 9.83 -18.43 -0.16
CA ASP A 2 11.23 -18.73 -0.46
C ASP A 2 11.95 -17.46 -0.90
N ASN A 3 13.14 -17.24 -0.35
CA ASN A 3 13.99 -16.13 -0.75
C ASN A 3 14.67 -16.46 -2.08
N MET A 4 14.63 -15.52 -3.02
CA MET A 4 15.29 -15.62 -4.31
C MET A 4 16.30 -14.49 -4.48
N LYS A 5 17.46 -14.81 -5.04
CA LYS A 5 18.43 -13.81 -5.47
C LYS A 5 18.00 -13.21 -6.81
N VAL A 6 17.63 -11.93 -6.79
CA VAL A 6 17.16 -11.18 -7.96
C VAL A 6 18.21 -10.16 -8.40
N LEU A 7 18.37 -9.99 -9.71
CA LEU A 7 19.14 -8.90 -10.32
C LEU A 7 18.21 -7.70 -10.57
N PHE A 8 18.59 -6.55 -10.05
CA PHE A 8 17.94 -5.27 -10.29
C PHE A 8 18.80 -4.41 -11.22
N GLU A 9 18.14 -3.67 -12.09
CA GLU A 9 18.76 -2.74 -13.03
C GLU A 9 18.04 -1.39 -12.98
N ASP A 10 18.77 -0.36 -12.55
CA ASP A 10 18.38 1.04 -12.70
C ASP A 10 19.00 1.57 -13.99
N LYS A 11 18.17 1.71 -15.02
CA LYS A 11 18.59 2.17 -16.35
C LYS A 11 18.93 3.66 -16.37
N ASN A 12 18.33 4.46 -15.50
CA ASN A 12 18.56 5.90 -15.45
C ASN A 12 19.95 6.19 -14.90
N ASN A 13 20.32 5.50 -13.81
CA ASN A 13 21.61 5.66 -13.15
C ASN A 13 22.67 4.64 -13.59
N LYS A 14 22.37 3.82 -14.61
CA LYS A 14 23.22 2.74 -15.13
C LYS A 14 23.77 1.82 -14.04
N LYS A 15 22.97 1.57 -13.00
CA LYS A 15 23.35 0.80 -11.82
C LYS A 15 22.71 -0.59 -11.86
N ARG A 16 23.48 -1.60 -11.49
CA ARG A 16 23.01 -2.99 -11.36
C ARG A 16 23.45 -3.53 -10.01
N TRP A 17 22.56 -4.27 -9.36
CA TRP A 17 22.87 -4.93 -8.09
C TRP A 17 22.00 -6.18 -7.92
N THR A 18 22.45 -7.10 -7.08
CA THR A 18 21.65 -8.27 -6.69
C THR A 18 21.20 -8.16 -5.25
N ARG A 19 19.98 -8.61 -4.94
CA ARG A 19 19.46 -8.69 -3.58
C ARG A 19 18.64 -9.96 -3.40
N GLU A 20 18.70 -10.55 -2.20
CA GLU A 20 17.77 -11.59 -1.80
C GLU A 20 16.44 -10.97 -1.38
N VAL A 21 15.37 -11.46 -1.97
CA VAL A 21 14.00 -10.93 -1.80
C VAL A 21 13.00 -12.07 -1.78
N SER A 22 11.86 -11.85 -1.14
CA SER A 22 10.65 -12.66 -1.31
C SER A 22 9.69 -11.95 -2.26
N PHE A 23 8.88 -12.71 -2.98
CA PHE A 23 7.81 -12.16 -3.80
C PHE A 23 6.49 -12.03 -3.02
N PRO A 24 5.67 -11.02 -3.34
CA PRO A 24 5.85 -10.06 -4.43
C PRO A 24 6.77 -8.88 -4.07
N ILE A 25 7.33 -8.25 -5.09
CA ILE A 25 8.02 -6.95 -5.00
C ILE A 25 7.09 -5.92 -5.64
N LEU A 26 6.66 -4.91 -4.88
CA LEU A 26 5.59 -4.01 -5.30
C LEU A 26 6.07 -2.56 -5.32
N ASP A 27 5.65 -1.78 -6.31
CA ASP A 27 5.62 -0.32 -6.13
C ASP A 27 4.46 0.08 -5.20
N PHE A 28 4.38 1.35 -4.83
CA PHE A 28 3.35 1.83 -3.90
C PHE A 28 1.92 1.62 -4.41
N VAL A 29 1.66 1.81 -5.70
CA VAL A 29 0.33 1.63 -6.29
C VAL A 29 -0.04 0.15 -6.28
N SER A 30 0.89 -0.70 -6.69
CA SER A 30 0.75 -2.16 -6.69
C SER A 30 0.55 -2.71 -5.28
N LEU A 31 1.18 -2.13 -4.25
CA LEU A 31 0.93 -2.45 -2.84
C LEU A 31 -0.54 -2.26 -2.48
N ILE A 32 -1.12 -1.10 -2.80
CA ILE A 32 -2.53 -0.81 -2.50
C ILE A 32 -3.43 -1.88 -3.11
N TYR A 33 -3.21 -2.27 -4.36
CA TYR A 33 -4.03 -3.29 -5.02
C TYR A 33 -3.79 -4.71 -4.51
N TRP A 34 -2.55 -5.05 -4.15
CA TRP A 34 -2.24 -6.34 -3.55
C TRP A 34 -2.92 -6.51 -2.19
N LEU A 35 -2.96 -5.45 -1.36
CA LEU A 35 -3.66 -5.48 -0.06
C LEU A 35 -5.15 -5.79 -0.22
N ARG A 36 -5.79 -5.36 -1.31
CA ARG A 36 -7.22 -5.64 -1.58
C ARG A 36 -7.50 -7.12 -1.77
N THR A 37 -6.51 -7.92 -2.15
CA THR A 37 -6.69 -9.35 -2.44
C THR A 37 -6.28 -10.25 -1.28
N GLN A 38 -5.80 -9.67 -0.17
CA GLN A 38 -5.38 -10.44 0.99
C GLN A 38 -6.50 -10.52 2.03
N ASP A 39 -6.62 -11.67 2.67
CA ASP A 39 -7.50 -11.86 3.82
C ASP A 39 -6.67 -11.67 5.11
N HIS A 40 -6.46 -10.40 5.44
CA HIS A 40 -5.58 -9.97 6.51
C HIS A 40 -6.34 -9.75 7.82
N THR A 41 -5.84 -10.28 8.92
CA THR A 41 -6.44 -10.20 10.26
C THR A 41 -5.85 -9.06 11.08
N VAL A 42 -6.70 -8.28 11.74
CA VAL A 42 -6.30 -7.22 12.68
C VAL A 42 -5.30 -7.74 13.71
N GLY A 43 -4.23 -6.98 13.92
CA GLY A 43 -3.14 -7.29 14.86
C GLY A 43 -1.98 -8.06 14.22
N GLU A 44 -2.14 -8.59 13.01
CA GLU A 44 -1.02 -9.26 12.33
C GLU A 44 0.04 -8.28 11.83
N THR A 45 1.23 -8.81 11.56
CA THR A 45 2.31 -8.07 10.92
C THR A 45 2.96 -8.96 9.88
N PHE A 46 3.20 -8.42 8.69
CA PHE A 46 3.89 -9.13 7.62
C PHE A 46 4.96 -8.24 6.98
N SER A 47 5.94 -8.88 6.35
CA SER A 47 6.96 -8.20 5.56
C SER A 47 6.62 -8.28 4.08
N ILE A 48 6.92 -7.21 3.34
CA ILE A 48 6.86 -7.18 1.88
C ILE A 48 8.01 -6.36 1.31
N PHE A 49 8.45 -6.71 0.10
CA PHE A 49 9.44 -5.91 -0.60
C PHE A 49 8.76 -4.80 -1.41
N ILE A 50 9.20 -3.56 -1.20
CA ILE A 50 8.77 -2.41 -1.98
C ILE A 50 9.92 -1.95 -2.88
N ILE A 51 9.60 -1.63 -4.13
CA ILE A 51 10.47 -0.87 -5.01
C ILE A 51 10.08 0.61 -4.99
N ASP A 52 11.04 1.45 -4.65
CA ASP A 52 10.92 2.90 -4.53
C ASP A 52 11.85 3.53 -5.56
N THR A 53 11.28 4.21 -6.54
CA THR A 53 12.03 4.81 -7.65
C THR A 53 11.86 6.32 -7.63
N GLY A 54 12.94 7.02 -7.32
CA GLY A 54 13.08 8.46 -7.49
C GLY A 54 13.86 8.82 -8.76
N PRO A 55 13.96 10.12 -9.08
CA PRO A 55 14.77 10.61 -10.20
C PRO A 55 16.24 10.14 -10.13
N ASP A 56 16.79 10.07 -8.92
CA ASP A 56 18.22 9.85 -8.68
C ASP A 56 18.55 8.47 -8.09
N SER A 57 17.55 7.66 -7.76
CA SER A 57 17.77 6.32 -7.22
C SER A 57 16.58 5.38 -7.39
N ALA A 58 16.87 4.11 -7.65
CA ALA A 58 15.96 3.01 -7.41
C ALA A 58 16.44 2.19 -6.21
N GLU A 59 15.56 1.99 -5.24
CA GLU A 59 15.82 1.20 -4.05
C GLU A 59 14.75 0.11 -3.90
N VAL A 60 15.19 -1.09 -3.57
CA VAL A 60 14.29 -2.17 -3.16
C VAL A 60 14.50 -2.36 -1.67
N LYS A 61 13.45 -2.27 -0.86
CA LYS A 61 13.50 -2.34 0.61
C LYS A 61 12.44 -3.30 1.13
N GLU A 62 12.80 -4.08 2.14
CA GLU A 62 11.80 -4.84 2.90
C GLU A 62 11.14 -3.88 3.88
N VAL A 63 9.81 -3.89 3.94
CA VAL A 63 9.05 -3.10 4.90
C VAL A 63 8.14 -4.02 5.70
N LYS A 64 7.94 -3.67 6.97
CA LYS A 64 6.95 -4.32 7.84
C LYS A 64 5.65 -3.53 7.80
N ILE A 65 4.57 -4.23 7.46
CA ILE A 65 3.21 -3.71 7.47
C ILE A 65 2.47 -4.33 8.65
N GLN A 66 1.96 -3.48 9.52
CA GLN A 66 1.07 -3.86 10.60
C GLN A 66 -0.38 -3.67 10.15
N VAL A 67 -1.21 -4.68 10.39
CA VAL A 67 -2.67 -4.58 10.20
C VAL A 67 -3.25 -4.03 11.50
N GLY A 68 -3.62 -2.77 11.45
CA GLY A 68 -4.21 -2.04 12.55
C GLY A 68 -5.71 -2.30 12.69
N GLU A 69 -6.34 -1.45 13.48
CA GLU A 69 -7.76 -1.52 13.79
C GLU A 69 -8.65 -1.14 12.58
N VAL A 70 -9.93 -1.45 12.72
CA VAL A 70 -10.98 -1.00 11.81
C VAL A 70 -11.41 0.41 12.20
N GLU A 71 -11.45 1.32 11.24
CA GLU A 71 -11.78 2.73 11.42
C GLU A 71 -12.92 3.15 10.49
N GLN A 72 -13.75 4.09 10.95
CA GLN A 72 -14.76 4.74 10.10
C GLN A 72 -14.12 5.89 9.32
N ILE A 73 -14.08 5.77 8.00
CA ILE A 73 -13.42 6.71 7.09
C ILE A 73 -14.47 7.42 6.22
N SER A 74 -14.68 8.70 6.50
CA SER A 74 -15.48 9.57 5.64
C SER A 74 -14.67 10.03 4.43
N THR A 75 -15.26 9.86 3.24
CA THR A 75 -14.69 10.26 1.94
C THR A 75 -15.69 11.19 1.22
N TYR A 76 -15.36 11.61 -0.01
CA TYR A 76 -16.29 12.43 -0.81
C TYR A 76 -17.47 11.62 -1.38
N VAL A 77 -17.43 10.30 -1.30
CA VAL A 77 -18.47 9.41 -1.86
C VAL A 77 -19.24 8.62 -0.79
N GLY A 78 -18.92 8.82 0.49
CA GLY A 78 -19.55 8.10 1.59
C GLY A 78 -18.59 7.79 2.74
N THR A 79 -19.12 7.12 3.75
CA THR A 79 -18.37 6.66 4.93
C THR A 79 -18.23 5.15 4.87
N PHE A 80 -17.01 4.66 5.11
CA PHE A 80 -16.67 3.24 5.01
C PHE A 80 -16.05 2.73 6.31
N SER A 81 -16.42 1.52 6.72
CA SER A 81 -15.65 0.73 7.70
C SER A 81 -14.41 0.18 6.99
N ALA A 82 -13.21 0.54 7.44
CA ALA A 82 -11.97 0.21 6.75
C ALA A 82 -10.86 -0.28 7.67
N ILE A 83 -10.15 -1.34 7.23
CA ILE A 83 -8.96 -1.85 7.90
C ILE A 83 -7.79 -0.91 7.58
N ARG A 84 -7.04 -0.51 8.62
CA ARG A 84 -5.83 0.28 8.48
C ARG A 84 -4.59 -0.61 8.33
N TYR A 85 -3.80 -0.39 7.27
CA TYR A 85 -2.49 -0.99 7.06
C TYR A 85 -1.42 0.06 7.26
N LEU A 86 -0.51 -0.14 8.20
CA LEU A 86 0.53 0.82 8.57
C LEU A 86 1.92 0.25 8.32
N GLN A 87 2.73 0.96 7.55
CA GLN A 87 4.16 0.73 7.51
C GLN A 87 4.82 1.24 8.80
N ALA A 88 5.41 0.33 9.57
CA ALA A 88 6.18 0.71 10.76
C ALA A 88 7.58 1.19 10.34
N SER A 89 7.77 2.51 10.22
CA SER A 89 9.10 3.11 10.03
C SER A 89 9.23 4.48 10.67
N GLU A 90 10.42 4.79 11.19
CA GLU A 90 10.72 6.08 11.81
C GLU A 90 10.81 7.19 10.74
N GLY A 91 9.99 8.24 10.90
CA GLY A 91 10.08 9.50 10.17
C GLY A 91 9.48 9.53 8.76
N ASN A 92 9.31 8.39 8.10
CA ASN A 92 8.57 8.23 6.85
C ASN A 92 7.67 7.01 6.96
N GLY A 93 6.47 7.03 6.40
CA GLY A 93 5.59 5.88 6.50
C GLY A 93 4.38 5.98 5.59
N ILE A 94 3.92 4.81 5.15
CA ILE A 94 2.72 4.65 4.36
C ILE A 94 1.62 4.10 5.25
N THR A 95 0.44 4.72 5.20
CA THR A 95 -0.77 4.17 5.78
C THR A 95 -1.85 4.08 4.72
N VAL A 96 -2.49 2.93 4.60
CA VAL A 96 -3.57 2.67 3.63
C VAL A 96 -4.79 2.17 4.39
N TRP A 97 -5.97 2.65 4.02
CA TRP A 97 -7.23 2.14 4.54
C TRP A 97 -8.01 1.48 3.40
N ILE A 98 -8.37 0.22 3.61
CA ILE A 98 -9.15 -0.59 2.66
C ILE A 98 -10.51 -0.90 3.29
N SER A 99 -11.61 -0.61 2.60
CA SER A 99 -12.96 -0.89 3.09
C SER A 99 -13.17 -2.39 3.31
N GLN A 100 -14.05 -2.72 4.25
CA GLN A 100 -14.49 -4.10 4.50
C GLN A 100 -15.74 -4.50 3.69
N GLU A 101 -16.34 -3.54 2.99
CA GLU A 101 -17.46 -3.79 2.08
C GLU A 101 -17.03 -4.57 0.83
N GLU A 102 -18.02 -5.06 0.08
CA GLU A 102 -17.81 -5.77 -1.18
C GLU A 102 -16.90 -4.96 -2.12
N GLY A 103 -15.77 -5.57 -2.47
CA GLY A 103 -14.78 -5.02 -3.39
C GLY A 103 -13.51 -4.48 -2.74
N ASN A 104 -13.36 -4.47 -1.40
CA ASN A 104 -12.12 -4.09 -0.71
C ASN A 104 -11.52 -2.78 -1.26
N ILE A 105 -12.29 -1.69 -1.18
CA ILE A 105 -12.00 -0.44 -1.88
C ILE A 105 -10.95 0.36 -1.09
N PRO A 106 -9.86 0.85 -1.73
CA PRO A 106 -8.97 1.81 -1.10
C PRO A 106 -9.69 3.15 -0.88
N VAL A 107 -9.96 3.49 0.37
CA VAL A 107 -10.79 4.67 0.72
C VAL A 107 -9.95 5.86 1.17
N LYS A 108 -8.74 5.61 1.68
CA LYS A 108 -7.81 6.64 2.12
C LYS A 108 -6.38 6.13 2.02
N PHE A 109 -5.46 7.02 1.68
CA PHE A 109 -4.04 6.79 1.91
C PHE A 109 -3.43 8.00 2.59
N GLN A 110 -2.36 7.76 3.35
CA GLN A 110 -1.54 8.80 3.94
C GLN A 110 -0.07 8.44 3.75
N LEU A 111 0.70 9.38 3.20
CA LEU A 111 2.15 9.31 3.13
C LEU A 111 2.73 10.32 4.11
N SER A 112 3.35 9.82 5.17
CA SER A 112 4.11 10.62 6.12
C SER A 112 5.52 10.87 5.57
N THR A 113 5.92 12.13 5.61
CA THR A 113 7.24 12.62 5.21
C THR A 113 7.85 13.44 6.36
N ARG A 114 9.13 13.75 6.26
CA ARG A 114 9.79 14.66 7.22
C ARG A 114 9.17 16.06 7.29
N LEU A 115 8.46 16.50 6.25
CA LEU A 115 7.85 17.84 6.19
C LEU A 115 6.39 17.87 6.66
N GLY A 116 5.78 16.70 6.91
CA GLY A 116 4.35 16.57 7.20
C GLY A 116 3.76 15.37 6.47
N ALA A 117 2.43 15.36 6.27
CA ALA A 117 1.74 14.25 5.63
C ALA A 117 0.97 14.70 4.38
N ILE A 118 1.00 13.86 3.35
CA ILE A 118 0.10 13.94 2.20
C ILE A 118 -1.00 12.92 2.45
N THR A 119 -2.24 13.38 2.47
CA THR A 119 -3.42 12.54 2.67
C THR A 119 -4.31 12.63 1.44
N ALA A 120 -4.77 11.49 0.94
CA ALA A 120 -5.82 11.47 -0.07
C ALA A 120 -7.00 10.60 0.37
N TYR A 121 -8.17 10.97 -0.12
CA TYR A 121 -9.45 10.31 0.11
C TYR A 121 -10.04 9.91 -1.24
N LEU A 122 -10.82 8.83 -1.23
CA LEU A 122 -11.59 8.42 -2.41
C LEU A 122 -12.53 9.55 -2.85
N ALA A 123 -12.31 10.05 -4.06
CA ALA A 123 -13.01 11.20 -4.60
C ALA A 123 -14.24 10.82 -5.44
N LYS A 124 -14.16 9.70 -6.16
CA LYS A 124 -15.19 9.21 -7.08
C LYS A 124 -15.05 7.71 -7.29
N ILE A 125 -16.16 7.03 -7.56
CA ILE A 125 -16.19 5.66 -8.08
C ILE A 125 -16.85 5.73 -9.46
N GLU A 126 -16.18 5.22 -10.49
CA GLU A 126 -16.72 5.12 -11.85
C GLU A 126 -17.11 3.66 -12.13
N GLY A 127 -18.23 3.43 -12.82
CA GLY A 127 -18.67 2.08 -13.20
C GLY A 127 -19.47 1.31 -12.15
N ARG A 128 -19.84 1.93 -11.01
CA ARG A 128 -21.04 1.48 -10.28
C ARG A 128 -22.24 2.03 -11.03
N ASP A 129 -22.89 1.19 -11.83
CA ASP A 129 -24.28 1.46 -12.20
C ASP A 129 -25.07 1.68 -10.92
N ILE A 130 -25.71 2.84 -10.84
CA ILE A 130 -26.65 3.19 -9.80
C ILE A 130 -27.92 2.39 -10.12
N GLY A 131 -27.93 1.12 -9.74
CA GLY A 131 -29.00 0.20 -10.08
C GLY A 131 -29.13 -0.89 -9.03
N GLN A 132 -30.13 -0.73 -8.18
CA GLN A 132 -30.70 -1.74 -7.27
C GLN A 132 -29.89 -2.10 -6.03
N LEU A 133 -30.08 -1.27 -5.00
CA LEU A 133 -30.37 -1.78 -3.67
C LEU A 133 -31.77 -1.26 -3.31
N ASP A 134 -32.78 -2.01 -3.75
CA ASP A 134 -34.11 -2.03 -3.15
C ASP A 134 -34.09 -3.00 -1.95
#